data_AF-A0A2P2BT49-F1
#
_entry.id   AF-A0A2P2BT49-F1
#
_cell.length_a   1.000
_cell.length_b   1.000
_cell.length_c   1.000
_cell.angle_alpha   90.00
_cell.angle_beta   90.00
_cell.angle_gamma   90.00
#
_symmetry.space_group_name_H-M   'P 1'
#
loop_
_entity.id
_entity.type
_entity.pdbx_description
1 polymer ?
#
loop_
_entity_poly.entity_id
_entity_poly.type
_entity_poly.pdbx_seq_one_letter_code
_entity_poly.pdbx_strand_id
1 'polypeptide(L)'
;MSNKKYDNINIPLDIDEAIEKGVSKALKEKNKNHKRNNLPKIAAASLVGILTLGALNPALASKIPFVGNVFEAIEKNIYFPGNYSQYSTAINETAYSNGIGVTLSEVVCDGQSLYITYVVENEKPFKYTSWGNGKKLDMNQLIIEEAYNKVSFSDKELDSTGFAGLEGKFIDEYTFVGVQKYKINEIKEEVPNEFTFKTKLKVIDNYAINEGDKDDVTWGTWAFNIPVKVNKELRNIINLENVENDFVKVNSISITPFDMIIKNSYKKGTWDEYRMTVFDDKGKKLEQSESTADNDNKGDKTYLQSPKDSKNIRVVIEKPKYKELKSQPGTYEEIGSDVVLDEVINLKK
;
A
#
# COMPACT_ATOMS: atom_id res chain seq x y z
N MET A 1 -8.53 33.10 4.48
CA MET A 1 -9.19 33.61 3.26
C MET A 1 -8.99 32.57 2.17
N SER A 2 -10.07 31.93 1.69
CA SER A 2 -10.02 30.87 0.67
C SER A 2 -9.85 31.47 -0.72
N ASN A 3 -8.92 30.93 -1.50
CA ASN A 3 -8.52 31.44 -2.81
C ASN A 3 -9.51 30.91 -3.88
N LYS A 4 -10.54 31.69 -4.21
CA LYS A 4 -11.65 31.36 -5.15
C LYS A 4 -11.25 31.26 -6.64
N LYS A 5 -10.04 30.80 -6.97
CA LYS A 5 -9.56 30.79 -8.37
C LYS A 5 -9.73 29.46 -9.10
N TYR A 6 -10.31 28.45 -8.46
CA TYR A 6 -10.51 27.12 -9.05
C TYR A 6 -11.99 26.70 -9.21
N ASP A 7 -12.95 27.52 -8.77
CA ASP A 7 -14.38 27.18 -8.79
C ASP A 7 -15.04 27.18 -10.18
N ASN A 8 -14.30 27.49 -11.26
CA ASN A 8 -14.87 27.68 -12.61
C ASN A 8 -14.17 26.88 -13.73
N ILE A 9 -13.61 25.69 -13.43
CA ILE A 9 -13.30 24.73 -14.49
C ILE A 9 -14.55 23.88 -14.72
N ASN A 10 -15.30 24.23 -15.77
CA ASN A 10 -16.49 23.49 -16.17
C ASN A 10 -16.06 22.15 -16.78
N ILE A 11 -16.05 21.09 -15.98
CA ILE A 11 -15.83 19.72 -16.45
C ILE A 11 -17.06 19.32 -17.26
N PRO A 12 -16.93 18.98 -18.55
CA PRO A 12 -18.08 18.54 -19.33
C PRO A 12 -18.66 17.25 -18.71
N LEU A 13 -19.93 17.30 -18.31
CA LEU A 13 -20.67 16.18 -17.70
C LEU A 13 -20.84 14.96 -18.63
N ASP A 14 -20.44 15.08 -19.90
CA ASP A 14 -20.66 14.05 -20.95
C ASP A 14 -19.45 13.12 -21.20
N ILE A 15 -18.35 13.25 -20.45
CA ILE A 15 -17.17 12.37 -20.63
C ILE A 15 -17.50 10.93 -20.20
N ASP A 16 -18.22 10.78 -19.09
CA ASP A 16 -18.61 9.46 -18.57
C ASP A 16 -19.56 8.74 -19.55
N GLU A 17 -20.47 9.47 -20.19
CA GLU A 17 -21.39 8.91 -21.20
C GLU A 17 -20.64 8.49 -22.48
N ALA A 18 -19.65 9.26 -22.91
CA ALA A 18 -18.81 8.91 -24.06
C ALA A 18 -17.99 7.63 -23.80
N ILE A 19 -17.51 7.44 -22.57
CA ILE A 19 -16.79 6.25 -22.13
C ILE A 19 -17.74 5.04 -22.08
N GLU A 20 -18.92 5.17 -21.46
CA GLU A 20 -19.91 4.09 -21.38
C GLU A 20 -20.43 3.66 -22.77
N LYS A 21 -20.66 4.61 -23.67
CA LYS A 21 -21.03 4.32 -25.07
C LYS A 21 -19.91 3.62 -25.83
N GLY A 22 -18.65 4.02 -25.61
CA GLY A 22 -17.48 3.38 -26.19
C GLY A 22 -17.35 1.91 -25.76
N VAL A 23 -17.48 1.65 -24.46
CA VAL A 23 -17.42 0.30 -23.88
C VAL A 23 -18.59 -0.56 -24.35
N SER A 24 -19.81 -0.02 -24.33
CA SER A 24 -21.01 -0.74 -24.77
C SER A 24 -21.00 -1.09 -26.26
N LYS A 25 -20.44 -0.21 -27.10
CA LYS A 25 -20.29 -0.45 -28.54
C LYS A 25 -19.26 -1.57 -28.81
N ALA A 26 -18.14 -1.56 -28.10
CA ALA A 26 -17.12 -2.59 -28.19
C ALA A 26 -17.64 -3.98 -27.75
N LEU A 27 -18.46 -4.04 -26.70
CA LEU A 27 -19.09 -5.28 -26.24
C LEU A 27 -20.13 -5.83 -27.23
N LYS A 28 -20.89 -4.96 -27.91
CA LYS A 28 -21.87 -5.36 -28.93
C LYS A 28 -21.21 -5.84 -30.23
N GLU A 29 -20.05 -5.31 -30.59
CA GLU A 29 -19.29 -5.73 -31.78
C GLU A 29 -18.59 -7.09 -31.58
N LYS A 30 -18.25 -7.46 -30.33
CA LYS A 30 -17.68 -8.77 -29.98
C LYS A 30 -18.65 -9.95 -30.19
N ASN A 31 -19.96 -9.73 -30.10
CA ASN A 31 -20.97 -10.79 -30.14
C ASN A 31 -21.47 -11.19 -31.54
N LYS A 32 -20.95 -10.60 -32.63
CA LYS A 32 -21.40 -10.92 -33.99
C LYS A 32 -20.64 -12.06 -34.70
N ASN A 33 -19.50 -12.52 -34.17
CA ASN A 33 -18.58 -13.40 -34.93
C ASN A 33 -18.20 -14.73 -34.25
N HIS A 34 -19.15 -15.51 -33.72
CA HIS A 34 -18.86 -16.92 -33.38
C HIS A 34 -19.94 -17.90 -33.81
N LYS A 35 -19.70 -18.58 -34.95
CA LYS A 35 -20.24 -19.92 -35.22
C LYS A 35 -19.10 -20.87 -35.60
N ARG A 36 -19.03 -22.01 -34.89
CA ARG A 36 -18.19 -23.23 -35.05
C ARG A 36 -16.68 -23.05 -34.76
N ASN A 37 -15.95 -23.98 -34.11
CA ASN A 37 -16.16 -25.40 -33.81
C ASN A 37 -15.29 -25.83 -32.59
N ASN A 38 -15.62 -26.98 -32.00
CA ASN A 38 -15.09 -27.55 -30.75
C ASN A 38 -13.62 -28.02 -30.77
N LEU A 39 -12.86 -27.76 -29.70
CA LEU A 39 -11.93 -28.70 -29.00
C LEU A 39 -11.36 -28.04 -27.72
N PRO A 40 -11.11 -28.76 -26.60
CA PRO A 40 -10.62 -28.15 -25.37
C PRO A 40 -9.08 -28.18 -25.34
N LYS A 41 -8.45 -27.01 -25.24
CA LYS A 41 -7.02 -26.88 -24.93
C LYS A 41 -6.81 -25.68 -24.00
N ILE A 42 -6.40 -26.00 -22.77
CA ILE A 42 -5.58 -25.25 -21.79
C ILE A 42 -5.56 -23.73 -22.03
N ALA A 43 -6.26 -23.01 -21.15
CA ALA A 43 -6.27 -21.56 -21.13
C ALA A 43 -4.90 -21.01 -20.72
N ALA A 44 -4.14 -20.53 -21.70
CA ALA A 44 -3.07 -19.57 -21.51
C ALA A 44 -3.20 -18.53 -22.64
N ALA A 45 -3.95 -17.48 -22.37
CA ALA A 45 -3.99 -16.29 -23.21
C ALA A 45 -4.48 -15.10 -22.36
N SER A 46 -3.60 -14.57 -21.52
CA SER A 46 -3.75 -13.21 -21.00
C SER A 46 -2.97 -12.28 -21.91
N LEU A 47 -3.59 -11.89 -23.02
CA LEU A 47 -3.17 -10.75 -23.86
C LEU A 47 -4.39 -9.90 -24.13
N VAL A 48 -4.68 -8.99 -23.19
CA VAL A 48 -5.62 -7.86 -23.33
C VAL A 48 -5.13 -6.79 -22.36
N GLY A 49 -4.64 -5.61 -22.73
CA GLY A 49 -4.42 -4.98 -24.02
C GLY A 49 -3.70 -3.64 -23.78
N ILE A 50 -2.87 -3.23 -24.73
CA ILE A 50 -2.22 -1.92 -24.77
C ILE A 50 -3.33 -0.85 -24.81
N LEU A 51 -3.49 -0.06 -23.74
CA LEU A 51 -4.24 1.18 -23.78
C LEU A 51 -3.27 2.34 -24.00
N THR A 52 -2.89 2.54 -25.27
CA THR A 52 -2.15 3.72 -25.72
C THR A 52 -3.07 4.92 -25.79
N LEU A 53 -2.91 5.86 -24.86
CA LEU A 53 -3.23 7.26 -25.06
C LEU A 53 -2.04 8.13 -24.59
N GLY A 54 -1.02 8.17 -25.43
CA GLY A 54 0.15 9.03 -25.31
C GLY A 54 1.02 8.80 -26.54
N ALA A 55 1.46 9.86 -27.21
CA ALA A 55 2.36 9.75 -28.35
C ALA A 55 3.55 8.87 -27.95
N LEU A 56 3.83 7.81 -28.71
CA LEU A 56 5.01 6.97 -28.51
C LEU A 56 6.24 7.88 -28.62
N ASN A 57 6.88 8.24 -27.51
CA ASN A 57 8.21 8.80 -27.53
C ASN A 57 9.20 7.61 -27.63
N PRO A 58 9.90 7.43 -28.77
CA PRO A 58 10.83 6.31 -28.94
C PRO A 58 11.97 6.32 -27.92
N ALA A 59 12.27 7.46 -27.29
CA ALA A 59 13.34 7.60 -26.30
C ALA A 59 13.08 6.79 -25.00
N LEU A 60 11.82 6.58 -24.63
CA LEU A 60 11.42 5.80 -23.44
C LEU A 60 11.26 4.30 -23.70
N ALA A 61 11.36 3.84 -24.96
CA ALA A 61 11.29 2.41 -25.30
C ALA A 61 12.64 1.68 -25.06
N SER A 62 13.63 2.35 -24.48
CA SER A 62 14.97 1.81 -24.23
C SER A 62 15.02 1.04 -22.92
N LYS A 63 14.83 -0.28 -22.98
CA LYS A 63 15.21 -1.31 -21.97
C LYS A 63 15.10 -0.87 -20.49
N ILE A 64 13.93 -1.10 -19.89
CA ILE A 64 13.72 -1.01 -18.44
C ILE A 64 14.74 -1.92 -17.73
N PRO A 65 15.66 -1.40 -16.91
CA PRO A 65 16.70 -2.22 -16.27
C PRO A 65 16.19 -3.13 -15.14
N PHE A 66 14.93 -2.97 -14.69
CA PHE A 66 14.35 -3.66 -13.52
C PHE A 66 13.16 -4.58 -13.81
N VAL A 67 13.00 -5.06 -15.05
CA VAL A 67 11.91 -5.99 -15.43
C VAL A 67 11.92 -7.20 -14.49
N GLY A 68 10.93 -7.27 -13.59
CA GLY A 68 10.73 -8.38 -12.66
C GLY A 68 11.65 -8.48 -11.44
N ASN A 69 12.47 -7.47 -11.11
CA ASN A 69 13.42 -7.50 -9.96
C ASN A 69 13.44 -6.18 -9.14
N VAL A 70 12.34 -5.42 -9.11
CA VAL A 70 12.24 -4.20 -8.30
C VAL A 70 12.30 -4.52 -6.81
N PHE A 71 11.64 -5.59 -6.35
CA PHE A 71 11.69 -5.97 -4.94
C PHE A 71 13.13 -6.22 -4.47
N GLU A 72 13.95 -6.96 -5.22
CA GLU A 72 15.36 -7.18 -4.87
C GLU A 72 16.13 -5.85 -4.70
N ALA A 73 15.77 -4.82 -5.46
CA ALA A 73 16.40 -3.50 -5.38
C ALA A 73 16.02 -2.69 -4.13
N ILE A 74 14.82 -2.88 -3.57
CA ILE A 74 14.27 -2.02 -2.51
C ILE A 74 13.93 -2.74 -1.20
N GLU A 75 13.76 -4.06 -1.19
CA GLU A 75 13.16 -4.83 -0.08
C GLU A 75 13.90 -4.74 1.27
N LYS A 76 15.15 -4.25 1.27
CA LYS A 76 15.96 -4.01 2.47
C LYS A 76 15.87 -2.57 3.01
N ASN A 77 15.41 -1.63 2.19
CA ASN A 77 15.45 -0.19 2.41
C ASN A 77 14.05 0.46 2.35
N ILE A 78 13.02 -0.34 2.64
CA ILE A 78 11.63 0.09 2.82
C ILE A 78 11.25 -0.03 4.30
N TYR A 79 10.15 0.57 4.70
CA TYR A 79 9.74 0.74 6.10
C TYR A 79 9.62 -0.60 6.83
N PHE A 80 9.07 -1.60 6.13
CA PHE A 80 9.07 -3.00 6.57
C PHE A 80 9.94 -3.86 5.65
N PRO A 81 11.24 -4.04 5.97
CA PRO A 81 12.12 -4.89 5.18
C PRO A 81 11.71 -6.35 5.22
N GLY A 82 11.73 -7.03 4.07
CA GLY A 82 11.31 -8.44 3.93
C GLY A 82 11.95 -9.11 2.73
N ASN A 83 11.64 -10.40 2.51
CA ASN A 83 12.12 -11.16 1.35
C ASN A 83 11.01 -11.19 0.28
N TYR A 84 10.60 -10.04 -0.23
CA TYR A 84 9.45 -9.93 -1.14
C TYR A 84 9.74 -10.61 -2.48
N SER A 85 10.96 -10.45 -2.99
CA SER A 85 11.44 -11.05 -4.24
C SER A 85 11.29 -12.58 -4.28
N GLN A 86 11.33 -13.26 -3.12
CA GLN A 86 11.14 -14.71 -3.04
C GLN A 86 9.71 -15.14 -3.40
N TYR A 87 8.73 -14.26 -3.21
CA TYR A 87 7.30 -14.57 -3.34
C TYR A 87 6.60 -13.78 -4.45
N SER A 88 7.35 -12.93 -5.17
CA SER A 88 6.78 -12.03 -6.17
C SER A 88 6.41 -12.76 -7.46
N THR A 89 5.39 -12.22 -8.12
CA THR A 89 5.03 -12.60 -9.49
C THR A 89 5.31 -11.40 -10.40
N ALA A 90 6.11 -11.62 -11.43
CA ALA A 90 6.39 -10.60 -12.44
C ALA A 90 5.16 -10.32 -13.31
N ILE A 91 4.88 -9.04 -13.55
CA ILE A 91 3.78 -8.52 -14.39
C ILE A 91 4.35 -7.76 -15.59
N ASN A 92 5.16 -6.72 -15.32
CA ASN A 92 5.85 -5.90 -16.33
C ASN A 92 4.93 -5.24 -17.36
N GLU A 93 3.81 -4.68 -16.91
CA GLU A 93 2.92 -3.88 -17.76
C GLU A 93 3.27 -2.40 -17.64
N THR A 94 3.37 -1.70 -18.77
CA THR A 94 3.71 -0.28 -18.82
C THR A 94 2.58 0.56 -19.40
N ALA A 95 2.29 1.69 -18.76
CA ALA A 95 1.44 2.75 -19.26
C ALA A 95 2.25 4.05 -19.40
N TYR A 96 1.92 4.88 -20.37
CA TYR A 96 2.60 6.16 -20.61
C TYR A 96 1.59 7.31 -20.61
N SER A 97 1.93 8.39 -19.93
CA SER A 97 1.11 9.61 -19.93
C SER A 97 2.00 10.81 -19.58
N ASN A 98 1.82 11.91 -20.32
CA ASN A 98 2.46 13.21 -20.05
C ASN A 98 3.98 13.14 -19.79
N GLY A 99 4.69 12.36 -20.61
CA GLY A 99 6.15 12.22 -20.53
C GLY A 99 6.64 11.35 -19.37
N ILE A 100 5.75 10.60 -18.72
CA ILE A 100 6.12 9.62 -17.69
C ILE A 100 5.61 8.23 -18.10
N GLY A 101 6.53 7.27 -18.13
CA GLY A 101 6.25 5.84 -18.18
C GLY A 101 6.12 5.27 -16.78
N VAL A 102 5.03 4.57 -16.49
CA VAL A 102 4.84 3.82 -15.25
C VAL A 102 4.73 2.35 -15.62
N THR A 103 5.62 1.54 -15.06
CA THR A 103 5.62 0.09 -15.22
C THR A 103 5.21 -0.55 -13.90
N LEU A 104 4.09 -1.27 -13.88
CA LEU A 104 3.74 -2.18 -12.79
C LEU A 104 4.58 -3.46 -12.96
N SER A 105 5.62 -3.61 -12.15
CA SER A 105 6.68 -4.61 -12.36
C SER A 105 6.37 -5.96 -11.73
N GLU A 106 6.07 -5.99 -10.43
CA GLU A 106 5.88 -7.20 -9.64
C GLU A 106 4.74 -7.05 -8.64
N VAL A 107 4.14 -8.18 -8.26
CA VAL A 107 3.11 -8.25 -7.21
C VAL A 107 3.39 -9.35 -6.20
N VAL A 108 3.06 -9.09 -4.93
CA VAL A 108 2.99 -10.08 -3.85
C VAL A 108 1.63 -9.90 -3.16
N CYS A 109 0.89 -10.99 -2.95
CA CYS A 109 -0.31 -10.97 -2.12
C CYS A 109 -0.26 -12.13 -1.12
N ASP A 110 -0.18 -11.80 0.17
CA ASP A 110 -0.12 -12.76 1.28
C ASP A 110 -1.50 -13.05 1.89
N GLY A 111 -2.57 -12.52 1.31
CA GLY A 111 -3.94 -12.63 1.81
C GLY A 111 -4.28 -11.68 2.97
N GLN A 112 -3.31 -10.90 3.45
CA GLN A 112 -3.49 -9.77 4.37
C GLN A 112 -3.33 -8.44 3.63
N SER A 113 -2.34 -8.35 2.76
CA SER A 113 -1.97 -7.18 1.98
C SER A 113 -1.62 -7.56 0.54
N LEU A 114 -1.75 -6.58 -0.35
CA LEU A 114 -1.27 -6.62 -1.72
C LEU A 114 -0.13 -5.59 -1.85
N TYR A 115 1.05 -6.05 -2.25
CA TYR A 115 2.22 -5.21 -2.50
C TYR A 115 2.48 -5.17 -3.99
N ILE A 116 2.63 -3.98 -4.54
CA ILE A 116 2.83 -3.76 -5.97
C ILE A 116 4.02 -2.85 -6.17
N THR A 117 4.98 -3.29 -6.95
CA THR A 117 6.13 -2.45 -7.29
C THR A 117 5.91 -1.71 -8.61
N TYR A 118 6.41 -0.49 -8.68
CA TYR A 118 6.40 0.33 -9.87
C TYR A 118 7.81 0.79 -10.24
N VAL A 119 8.06 0.89 -11.55
CA VAL A 119 9.17 1.67 -12.13
C VAL A 119 8.55 2.91 -12.76
N VAL A 120 9.03 4.09 -12.39
CA VAL A 120 8.56 5.37 -12.92
C VAL A 120 9.71 6.04 -13.66
N GLU A 121 9.57 6.14 -14.98
CA GLU A 121 10.55 6.72 -15.90
C GLU A 121 10.02 8.05 -16.43
N ASN A 122 10.77 9.12 -16.25
CA ASN A 122 10.40 10.47 -16.68
C ASN A 122 11.27 10.90 -17.87
N GLU A 123 10.69 11.56 -18.87
CA GLU A 123 11.45 12.14 -19.98
C GLU A 123 12.37 13.30 -19.52
N LYS A 124 11.97 13.96 -18.43
CA LYS A 124 12.73 15.04 -17.81
C LYS A 124 13.29 14.57 -16.47
N PRO A 125 14.46 15.07 -16.04
CA PRO A 125 15.00 14.70 -14.75
C PRO A 125 14.04 15.16 -13.65
N PHE A 126 13.76 14.27 -12.70
CA PHE A 126 13.08 14.58 -11.46
C PHE A 126 13.84 15.66 -10.70
N LYS A 127 13.10 16.64 -10.18
CA LYS A 127 13.68 17.83 -9.56
C LYS A 127 14.37 17.53 -8.22
N TYR A 128 13.81 16.61 -7.43
CA TYR A 128 14.23 16.33 -6.05
C TYR A 128 14.64 14.87 -5.90
N THR A 129 15.88 14.58 -6.29
CA THR A 129 16.48 13.23 -6.28
C THR A 129 17.58 13.08 -5.20
N SER A 130 17.94 14.18 -4.53
CA SER A 130 18.97 14.23 -3.48
C SER A 130 18.70 15.36 -2.49
N TRP A 131 19.34 15.32 -1.31
CA TRP A 131 19.25 16.38 -0.29
C TRP A 131 19.88 17.73 -0.69
N GLY A 132 20.28 17.92 -1.95
CA GLY A 132 20.96 19.12 -2.43
C GLY A 132 22.42 19.28 -1.96
N ASN A 133 22.88 18.45 -1.02
CA ASN A 133 24.26 18.42 -0.52
C ASN A 133 25.13 17.32 -1.16
N GLY A 134 24.65 16.73 -2.26
CA GLY A 134 25.30 15.61 -2.95
C GLY A 134 25.10 14.23 -2.32
N LYS A 135 24.42 14.12 -1.16
CA LYS A 135 24.00 12.83 -0.61
C LYS A 135 22.69 12.39 -1.25
N LYS A 136 22.67 11.14 -1.73
CA LYS A 136 21.45 10.48 -2.18
C LYS A 136 20.50 10.31 -0.98
N LEU A 137 19.21 10.35 -1.28
CA LEU A 137 18.16 9.99 -0.34
C LEU A 137 18.08 8.45 -0.33
N ASP A 138 18.45 7.81 0.78
CA ASP A 138 18.52 6.35 0.88
C ASP A 138 17.13 5.67 0.89
N MET A 139 16.10 6.40 1.33
CA MET A 139 14.69 6.04 1.24
C MET A 139 13.92 7.27 0.76
N ASN A 140 13.30 7.15 -0.40
CA ASN A 140 12.52 8.19 -1.04
C ASN A 140 11.06 7.78 -1.11
N GLN A 141 10.21 8.78 -1.25
CA GLN A 141 8.84 8.59 -1.63
C GLN A 141 8.56 9.36 -2.90
N LEU A 142 7.78 8.74 -3.78
CA LEU A 142 7.14 9.44 -4.87
C LEU A 142 5.65 9.43 -4.56
N ILE A 143 5.08 10.60 -4.30
CA ILE A 143 3.68 10.71 -3.93
C ILE A 143 2.83 10.40 -5.16
N ILE A 144 1.80 9.60 -4.97
CA ILE A 144 0.84 9.26 -6.04
C ILE A 144 -0.56 9.61 -5.58
N GLU A 145 -1.39 10.04 -6.53
CA GLU A 145 -2.84 10.00 -6.33
C GLU A 145 -3.47 8.98 -7.26
N GLU A 146 -4.37 8.21 -6.71
CA GLU A 146 -5.14 7.19 -7.40
C GLU A 146 -6.54 7.73 -7.71
N ALA A 147 -7.04 7.44 -8.90
CA ALA A 147 -8.44 7.66 -9.25
C ALA A 147 -9.32 6.51 -8.74
N TYR A 148 -8.76 5.30 -8.69
CA TYR A 148 -9.36 4.12 -8.08
C TYR A 148 -8.31 3.01 -7.93
N ASN A 149 -8.59 2.09 -7.02
CA ASN A 149 -7.81 0.87 -6.78
C ASN A 149 -8.76 -0.22 -6.26
N LYS A 150 -9.13 -1.15 -7.14
CA LYS A 150 -10.26 -2.08 -6.96
C LYS A 150 -9.84 -3.52 -7.19
N VAL A 151 -10.56 -4.44 -6.56
CA VAL A 151 -10.44 -5.88 -6.77
C VAL A 151 -11.73 -6.44 -7.33
N SER A 152 -11.67 -7.53 -8.10
CA SER A 152 -12.86 -8.09 -8.75
C SER A 152 -13.86 -8.79 -7.82
N PHE A 153 -13.53 -8.99 -6.55
CA PHE A 153 -14.35 -9.75 -5.59
C PHE A 153 -15.01 -8.88 -4.51
N SER A 154 -14.80 -7.56 -4.55
CA SER A 154 -15.42 -6.61 -3.62
C SER A 154 -15.66 -5.28 -4.31
N ASP A 155 -16.75 -4.59 -3.93
CA ASP A 155 -17.06 -3.24 -4.42
C ASP A 155 -16.29 -2.15 -3.65
N LYS A 156 -15.60 -2.52 -2.56
CA LYS A 156 -14.81 -1.60 -1.73
C LYS A 156 -13.47 -1.29 -2.41
N GLU A 157 -13.09 -0.01 -2.45
CA GLU A 157 -11.73 0.38 -2.84
C GLU A 157 -10.73 -0.04 -1.77
N LEU A 158 -9.54 -0.46 -2.20
CA LEU A 158 -8.53 -0.89 -1.25
C LEU A 158 -8.02 0.31 -0.45
N ASP A 159 -7.66 0.06 0.79
CA ASP A 159 -7.05 1.07 1.63
C ASP A 159 -5.52 1.03 1.44
N SER A 160 -4.94 2.12 0.97
CA SER A 160 -3.48 2.33 0.79
C SER A 160 -2.84 3.17 1.91
N THR A 161 -3.60 3.50 2.96
CA THR A 161 -3.07 4.23 4.13
C THR A 161 -1.97 3.45 4.85
N GLY A 162 -1.12 4.18 5.57
CA GLY A 162 0.09 3.66 6.22
C GLY A 162 1.35 3.79 5.36
N PHE A 163 1.23 3.97 4.04
CA PHE A 163 2.32 4.29 3.12
C PHE A 163 1.95 5.56 2.33
N ALA A 164 2.74 6.64 2.49
CA ALA A 164 2.54 7.86 1.72
C ALA A 164 3.18 7.71 0.33
N GLY A 165 2.35 7.35 -0.66
CA GLY A 165 2.79 7.10 -2.03
C GLY A 165 3.72 5.90 -2.16
N LEU A 166 4.51 5.89 -3.24
CA LEU A 166 5.45 4.82 -3.55
C LEU A 166 6.68 4.92 -2.68
N GLU A 167 6.92 3.93 -1.83
CA GLU A 167 8.14 3.85 -1.06
C GLU A 167 9.26 3.18 -1.86
N GLY A 168 10.42 3.83 -1.96
CA GLY A 168 11.54 3.23 -2.68
C GLY A 168 12.71 4.19 -2.85
N LYS A 169 13.26 4.26 -4.06
CA LYS A 169 14.46 5.06 -4.35
C LYS A 169 14.55 5.50 -5.79
N PHE A 170 15.21 6.64 -6.00
CA PHE A 170 15.74 7.00 -7.31
C PHE A 170 16.94 6.13 -7.68
N ILE A 171 16.93 5.60 -8.90
CA ILE A 171 18.06 4.89 -9.49
C ILE A 171 19.03 5.90 -10.10
N ASP A 172 18.45 6.84 -10.84
CA ASP A 172 19.09 8.02 -11.42
C ASP A 172 18.09 9.18 -11.41
N GLU A 173 18.43 10.28 -12.07
CA GLU A 173 17.58 11.46 -12.13
C GLU A 173 16.32 11.29 -12.98
N TYR A 174 16.20 10.23 -13.77
CA TYR A 174 15.05 9.96 -14.65
C TYR A 174 14.19 8.78 -14.18
N THR A 175 14.69 7.96 -13.25
CA THR A 175 14.10 6.68 -12.91
C THR A 175 13.92 6.53 -11.41
N PHE A 176 12.68 6.30 -10.98
CA PHE A 176 12.32 5.91 -9.62
C PHE A 176 11.80 4.47 -9.60
N VAL A 177 12.14 3.72 -8.56
CA VAL A 177 11.52 2.41 -8.29
C VAL A 177 10.95 2.41 -6.87
N GLY A 178 9.76 1.86 -6.70
CA GLY A 178 9.14 1.80 -5.38
C GLY A 178 7.97 0.83 -5.29
N VAL A 179 7.41 0.68 -4.09
CA VAL A 179 6.31 -0.22 -3.75
C VAL A 179 5.14 0.57 -3.17
N GLN A 180 3.93 0.15 -3.54
CA GLN A 180 2.69 0.52 -2.87
C GLN A 180 2.12 -0.69 -2.15
N LYS A 181 1.63 -0.48 -0.93
CA LYS A 181 0.87 -1.48 -0.16
C LYS A 181 -0.62 -1.14 -0.20
N TYR A 182 -1.45 -2.15 -0.34
CA TYR A 182 -2.90 -2.08 -0.19
C TYR A 182 -3.38 -3.13 0.83
N LYS A 183 -4.25 -2.71 1.74
CA LYS A 183 -4.84 -3.58 2.76
C LYS A 183 -5.97 -4.42 2.15
N ILE A 184 -5.85 -5.74 2.27
CA ILE A 184 -6.89 -6.71 1.86
C ILE A 184 -7.69 -7.16 3.09
N ASN A 185 -7.08 -7.20 4.26
CA ASN A 185 -7.68 -7.58 5.54
C ASN A 185 -8.83 -6.67 6.04
N GLU A 186 -9.06 -5.53 5.37
CA GLU A 186 -10.18 -4.62 5.62
C GLU A 186 -11.40 -4.91 4.74
N ILE A 187 -11.30 -5.89 3.84
CA ILE A 187 -12.39 -6.38 3.00
C ILE A 187 -13.17 -7.45 3.80
N LYS A 188 -14.50 -7.41 3.73
CA LYS A 188 -15.36 -8.36 4.47
C LYS A 188 -15.55 -9.67 3.72
N GLU A 189 -15.57 -9.59 2.39
CA GLU A 189 -15.69 -10.74 1.51
C GLU A 189 -14.49 -11.68 1.66
N GLU A 190 -14.72 -12.97 1.45
CA GLU A 190 -13.64 -13.96 1.46
C GLU A 190 -12.68 -13.70 0.30
N VAL A 191 -11.39 -13.61 0.61
CA VAL A 191 -10.34 -13.39 -0.38
C VAL A 191 -10.16 -14.67 -1.22
N PRO A 192 -10.42 -14.64 -2.55
CA PRO A 192 -10.22 -15.79 -3.42
C PRO A 192 -8.73 -16.11 -3.60
N ASN A 193 -8.40 -17.28 -4.14
CA ASN A 193 -7.01 -17.67 -4.42
C ASN A 193 -6.40 -16.87 -5.58
N GLU A 194 -7.24 -16.31 -6.45
CA GLU A 194 -6.86 -15.44 -7.54
C GLU A 194 -7.95 -14.39 -7.75
N PHE A 195 -7.57 -13.16 -8.06
CA PHE A 195 -8.50 -12.08 -8.41
C PHE A 195 -7.88 -11.12 -9.43
N THR A 196 -8.71 -10.25 -9.99
CA THR A 196 -8.22 -9.15 -10.84
C THR A 196 -8.07 -7.89 -10.01
N PHE A 197 -6.90 -7.27 -10.05
CA PHE A 197 -6.63 -5.95 -9.48
C PHE A 197 -6.65 -4.89 -10.57
N LYS A 198 -7.38 -3.79 -10.33
CA LYS A 198 -7.49 -2.64 -11.23
C LYS A 198 -7.07 -1.39 -10.49
N THR A 199 -6.08 -0.67 -11.00
CA THR A 199 -5.71 0.66 -10.48
C THR A 199 -5.60 1.66 -11.60
N LYS A 200 -5.86 2.92 -11.29
CA LYS A 200 -5.57 4.06 -12.15
C LYS A 200 -4.90 5.15 -11.34
N LEU A 201 -3.63 5.43 -11.65
CA LEU A 201 -2.91 6.58 -11.12
C LEU A 201 -3.27 7.82 -11.95
N LYS A 202 -3.42 8.97 -11.29
CA LYS A 202 -3.74 10.27 -11.92
C LYS A 202 -2.72 11.37 -11.63
N VAL A 203 -1.92 11.21 -10.58
CA VAL A 203 -0.86 12.16 -10.21
C VAL A 203 0.39 11.40 -9.82
N ILE A 204 1.53 11.92 -10.26
CA ILE A 204 2.86 11.60 -9.75
C ILE A 204 3.45 12.91 -9.24
N ASP A 205 3.84 12.94 -7.98
CA ASP A 205 4.33 14.13 -7.31
C ASP A 205 5.71 13.85 -6.69
N ASN A 206 6.71 14.55 -7.22
CA ASN A 206 8.04 14.62 -6.62
C ASN A 206 8.07 15.79 -5.64
N TYR A 207 7.81 15.46 -4.39
CA TYR A 207 7.68 16.40 -3.28
C TYR A 207 8.96 17.21 -3.05
N ALA A 208 8.79 18.50 -2.74
CA ALA A 208 9.88 19.40 -2.44
C ALA A 208 10.58 19.07 -1.12
N ILE A 209 11.91 19.14 -1.11
CA ILE A 209 12.70 18.80 0.08
C ILE A 209 12.84 19.99 1.04
N ASN A 210 12.90 21.21 0.51
CA ASN A 210 13.13 22.41 1.30
C ASN A 210 11.83 23.19 1.54
N GLU A 211 11.77 23.86 2.69
CA GLU A 211 10.68 24.78 3.00
C GLU A 211 10.57 25.90 1.95
N GLY A 212 9.38 26.08 1.38
CA GLY A 212 9.08 27.10 0.38
C GLY A 212 9.33 26.70 -1.08
N ASP A 213 10.01 25.58 -1.32
CA ASP A 213 10.08 24.98 -2.66
C ASP A 213 8.73 24.39 -3.05
N LYS A 214 8.44 24.39 -4.36
CA LYS A 214 7.21 23.80 -4.91
C LYS A 214 7.46 22.38 -5.38
N ASP A 215 6.51 21.52 -5.06
CA ASP A 215 6.41 20.16 -5.58
C ASP A 215 6.46 20.13 -7.12
N ASP A 216 7.09 19.09 -7.67
CA ASP A 216 7.09 18.83 -9.10
C ASP A 216 6.00 17.79 -9.42
N VAL A 217 4.81 18.33 -9.70
CA VAL A 217 3.58 17.55 -9.86
C VAL A 217 3.28 17.33 -11.34
N THR A 218 3.16 16.08 -11.73
CA THR A 218 2.70 15.68 -13.07
C THR A 218 1.36 14.96 -12.99
N TRP A 219 0.35 15.56 -13.60
CA TRP A 219 -0.96 14.94 -13.82
C TRP A 219 -0.87 13.98 -15.01
N GLY A 220 -1.64 12.91 -15.00
CA GLY A 220 -1.67 11.94 -16.10
C GLY A 220 -2.75 10.88 -15.93
N THR A 221 -2.60 9.78 -16.66
CA THR A 221 -3.46 8.60 -16.52
C THR A 221 -2.66 7.34 -16.82
N TRP A 222 -2.38 6.56 -15.78
CA TRP A 222 -1.70 5.27 -15.87
C TRP A 222 -2.62 4.21 -15.28
N ALA A 223 -3.19 3.34 -16.11
CA ALA A 223 -4.19 2.37 -15.70
C ALA A 223 -3.71 0.94 -15.96
N PHE A 224 -3.94 0.07 -14.98
CA PHE A 224 -3.51 -1.33 -15.00
C PHE A 224 -4.68 -2.24 -14.65
N ASN A 225 -4.69 -3.44 -15.22
CA ASN A 225 -5.72 -4.44 -14.99
C ASN A 225 -5.10 -5.84 -15.02
N ILE A 226 -4.66 -6.32 -13.85
CA ILE A 226 -3.74 -7.45 -13.74
C ILE A 226 -4.37 -8.60 -12.95
N PRO A 227 -4.03 -9.87 -13.26
CA PRO A 227 -4.35 -10.99 -12.39
C PRO A 227 -3.40 -11.02 -11.18
N VAL A 228 -3.92 -11.33 -10.01
CA VAL A 228 -3.18 -11.46 -8.75
C VAL A 228 -3.46 -12.82 -8.16
N LYS A 229 -2.41 -13.61 -7.93
CA LYS A 229 -2.48 -14.86 -7.17
C LYS A 229 -2.19 -14.59 -5.70
N VAL A 230 -2.98 -15.20 -4.82
CA VAL A 230 -2.86 -15.04 -3.37
C VAL A 230 -2.10 -16.23 -2.80
N ASN A 231 -0.97 -15.95 -2.16
CA ASN A 231 -0.23 -16.94 -1.42
C ASN A 231 -0.69 -16.97 0.05
N LYS A 232 -1.78 -17.73 0.29
CA LYS A 232 -2.38 -17.88 1.63
C LYS A 232 -1.47 -18.57 2.64
N GLU A 233 -0.47 -19.33 2.18
CA GLU A 233 0.48 -20.03 3.05
C GLU A 233 1.42 -19.07 3.80
N LEU A 234 1.57 -17.83 3.31
CA LEU A 234 2.38 -16.81 3.97
C LEU A 234 1.72 -16.25 5.23
N ARG A 235 0.42 -16.47 5.42
CA ARG A 235 -0.33 -15.86 6.52
C ARG A 235 -0.69 -16.89 7.58
N ASN A 236 -0.24 -16.65 8.80
CA ASN A 236 -0.64 -17.39 9.99
C ASN A 236 -1.54 -16.52 10.88
N ILE A 237 -2.65 -17.08 11.37
CA ILE A 237 -3.57 -16.39 12.30
C ILE A 237 -3.61 -17.16 13.61
N ILE A 238 -3.30 -16.46 14.70
CA ILE A 238 -3.30 -16.98 16.06
C ILE A 238 -4.44 -16.31 16.81
N ASN A 239 -5.47 -17.08 17.16
CA ASN A 239 -6.55 -16.60 18.02
C ASN A 239 -6.14 -16.79 19.48
N LEU A 240 -6.33 -15.75 20.30
CA LEU A 240 -5.91 -15.70 21.69
C LEU A 240 -7.13 -15.62 22.59
N GLU A 241 -7.44 -16.74 23.26
CA GLU A 241 -8.61 -16.81 24.14
C GLU A 241 -8.32 -16.23 25.52
N ASN A 242 -7.11 -16.44 26.05
CA ASN A 242 -6.76 -16.22 27.45
C ASN A 242 -5.80 -15.04 27.69
N VAL A 243 -5.54 -14.20 26.66
CA VAL A 243 -4.67 -13.01 26.81
C VAL A 243 -5.55 -11.80 27.10
N GLU A 244 -6.03 -11.71 28.34
CA GLU A 244 -6.95 -10.66 28.77
C GLU A 244 -6.87 -10.36 30.27
N ASN A 245 -7.36 -9.18 30.64
CA ASN A 245 -7.61 -8.77 32.02
C ASN A 245 -8.88 -7.91 32.10
N ASP A 246 -9.08 -7.16 33.18
CA ASP A 246 -10.25 -6.29 33.41
C ASP A 246 -10.33 -5.06 32.49
N PHE A 247 -9.26 -4.74 31.77
CA PHE A 247 -9.13 -3.55 30.94
C PHE A 247 -9.04 -3.87 29.46
N VAL A 248 -8.23 -4.86 29.09
CA VAL A 248 -7.87 -5.15 27.70
C VAL A 248 -7.88 -6.65 27.42
N LYS A 249 -8.18 -7.01 26.17
CA LYS A 249 -7.99 -8.33 25.60
C LYS A 249 -7.21 -8.22 24.31
N VAL A 250 -6.15 -9.00 24.18
CA VAL A 250 -5.47 -9.24 22.90
C VAL A 250 -6.22 -10.39 22.23
N ASN A 251 -6.95 -10.10 21.15
CA ASN A 251 -7.87 -11.06 20.53
C ASN A 251 -7.17 -12.02 19.58
N SER A 252 -6.31 -11.48 18.71
CA SER A 252 -5.63 -12.28 17.71
C SER A 252 -4.38 -11.60 17.17
N ILE A 253 -3.51 -12.41 16.58
CA ILE A 253 -2.32 -11.98 15.87
C ILE A 253 -2.37 -12.59 14.46
N SER A 254 -2.21 -11.76 13.44
CA SER A 254 -2.07 -12.18 12.04
C SER A 254 -0.65 -11.85 11.59
N ILE A 255 0.10 -12.83 11.11
CA ILE A 255 1.54 -12.70 10.82
C ILE A 255 1.81 -13.14 9.40
N THR A 256 2.60 -12.35 8.69
CA THR A 256 3.18 -12.69 7.39
C THR A 256 4.70 -12.50 7.45
N PRO A 257 5.47 -12.89 6.41
CA PRO A 257 6.90 -12.56 6.35
C PRO A 257 7.21 -11.05 6.35
N PHE A 258 6.20 -10.22 6.06
CA PHE A 258 6.35 -8.79 5.82
C PHE A 258 5.90 -7.96 7.01
N ASP A 259 4.70 -8.23 7.52
CA ASP A 259 4.13 -7.50 8.66
C ASP A 259 3.32 -8.40 9.62
N MET A 260 2.98 -7.81 10.75
CA MET A 260 2.17 -8.39 11.81
C MET A 260 1.02 -7.44 12.12
N ILE A 261 -0.15 -7.98 12.39
CA ILE A 261 -1.30 -7.23 12.89
C ILE A 261 -1.75 -7.84 14.20
N ILE A 262 -1.84 -7.02 15.24
CA ILE A 262 -2.42 -7.40 16.53
C ILE A 262 -3.79 -6.73 16.66
N LYS A 263 -4.82 -7.52 16.96
CA LYS A 263 -6.17 -7.01 17.23
C LYS A 263 -6.45 -6.99 18.71
N ASN A 264 -6.79 -5.83 19.28
CA ASN A 264 -7.15 -5.69 20.69
C ASN A 264 -8.61 -5.25 20.86
N SER A 265 -9.14 -5.48 22.07
CA SER A 265 -10.41 -4.92 22.52
C SER A 265 -10.28 -4.41 23.96
N TYR A 266 -10.98 -3.31 24.26
CA TYR A 266 -10.88 -2.57 25.51
C TYR A 266 -12.19 -2.67 26.29
N LYS A 267 -12.14 -3.37 27.43
CA LYS A 267 -13.25 -3.54 28.37
C LYS A 267 -13.52 -2.26 29.17
N LYS A 268 -12.48 -1.44 29.40
CA LYS A 268 -12.56 -0.15 30.09
C LYS A 268 -11.85 0.92 29.26
N GLY A 269 -12.42 2.12 29.20
CA GLY A 269 -11.88 3.21 28.37
C GLY A 269 -12.01 2.96 26.87
N THR A 270 -11.29 3.75 26.08
CA THR A 270 -11.19 3.63 24.61
C THR A 270 -9.74 3.36 24.19
N TRP A 271 -9.53 2.93 22.94
CA TRP A 271 -8.21 2.53 22.43
C TRP A 271 -7.13 3.61 22.61
N ASP A 272 -7.49 4.88 22.48
CA ASP A 272 -6.60 6.05 22.57
C ASP A 272 -6.13 6.36 23.99
N GLU A 273 -6.74 5.72 25.00
CA GLU A 273 -6.27 5.78 26.38
C GLU A 273 -5.09 4.82 26.65
N TYR A 274 -4.75 3.95 25.70
CA TYR A 274 -3.74 2.90 25.87
C TYR A 274 -2.60 3.03 24.85
N ARG A 275 -1.41 2.63 25.27
CA ARG A 275 -0.22 2.53 24.42
C ARG A 275 0.27 1.09 24.40
N MET A 276 0.31 0.47 23.23
CA MET A 276 0.90 -0.85 23.05
C MET A 276 2.35 -0.72 22.54
N THR A 277 3.26 -1.49 23.13
CA THR A 277 4.62 -1.71 22.63
C THR A 277 4.87 -3.19 22.51
N VAL A 278 5.44 -3.62 21.38
CA VAL A 278 5.73 -5.03 21.12
C VAL A 278 7.23 -5.22 20.96
N PHE A 279 7.74 -6.30 21.54
CA PHE A 279 9.15 -6.68 21.47
C PHE A 279 9.29 -8.08 20.87
N ASP A 280 10.38 -8.29 20.14
CA ASP A 280 10.81 -9.62 19.70
C ASP A 280 11.38 -10.46 20.87
N ASP A 281 11.75 -11.71 20.59
CA ASP A 281 12.34 -12.62 21.58
C ASP A 281 13.74 -12.23 22.08
N LYS A 282 14.37 -11.23 21.45
CA LYS A 282 15.65 -10.63 21.85
C LYS A 282 15.47 -9.32 22.61
N GLY A 283 14.23 -8.89 22.85
CA GLY A 283 13.91 -7.63 23.52
C GLY A 283 14.04 -6.39 22.64
N LYS A 284 14.18 -6.54 21.31
CA LYS A 284 14.14 -5.42 20.38
C LYS A 284 12.68 -5.00 20.17
N LYS A 285 12.40 -3.71 20.29
CA LYS A 285 11.09 -3.14 19.95
C LYS A 285 10.80 -3.35 18.45
N LEU A 286 9.60 -3.81 18.14
CA LEU A 286 9.10 -3.89 16.78
C LEU A 286 8.57 -2.52 16.35
N GLU A 287 8.88 -2.13 15.12
CA GLU A 287 8.39 -0.89 14.53
C GLU A 287 6.89 -0.98 14.23
N GLN A 288 6.15 0.08 14.55
CA GLN A 288 4.72 0.19 14.32
C GLN A 288 4.47 1.21 13.20
N SER A 289 3.75 0.82 12.15
CA SER A 289 3.41 1.75 11.06
C SER A 289 2.17 2.58 11.38
N GLU A 290 1.13 1.93 11.93
CA GLU A 290 -0.15 2.58 12.18
C GLU A 290 -1.02 1.75 13.15
N SER A 291 -2.09 2.36 13.64
CA SER A 291 -3.21 1.67 14.29
C SER A 291 -4.52 2.19 13.73
N THR A 292 -5.50 1.29 13.57
CA THR A 292 -6.85 1.63 13.10
C THR A 292 -7.85 1.19 14.15
N ALA A 293 -8.67 2.13 14.63
CA ALA A 293 -9.71 1.86 15.62
C ALA A 293 -10.97 1.25 14.98
N ASP A 294 -11.67 0.41 15.74
CA ASP A 294 -13.03 0.01 15.44
C ASP A 294 -13.98 1.22 15.62
N ASN A 295 -15.13 1.22 14.95
CA ASN A 295 -16.06 2.37 14.90
C ASN A 295 -16.55 2.84 16.29
N ASP A 296 -16.59 1.96 17.29
CA ASP A 296 -17.01 2.27 18.65
C ASP A 296 -15.85 2.66 19.58
N ASN A 297 -14.63 2.74 19.04
CA ASN A 297 -13.38 2.98 19.76
C ASN A 297 -13.07 1.95 20.87
N LYS A 298 -13.73 0.77 20.84
CA LYS A 298 -13.54 -0.32 21.82
C LYS A 298 -12.62 -1.43 21.31
N GLY A 299 -12.09 -1.31 20.12
CA GLY A 299 -11.07 -2.19 19.59
C GLY A 299 -10.14 -1.44 18.65
N ASP A 300 -8.98 -2.03 18.40
CA ASP A 300 -8.03 -1.53 17.40
C ASP A 300 -7.32 -2.69 16.71
N LYS A 301 -6.79 -2.40 15.53
CA LYS A 301 -5.77 -3.21 14.87
C LYS A 301 -4.50 -2.37 14.82
N THR A 302 -3.41 -2.92 15.34
CA THR A 302 -2.09 -2.29 15.28
C THR A 302 -1.19 -3.06 14.31
N TYR A 303 -0.59 -2.32 13.38
CA TYR A 303 0.24 -2.84 12.29
C TYR A 303 1.71 -2.64 12.62
N LEU A 304 2.47 -3.74 12.60
CA LEU A 304 3.84 -3.83 13.07
C LEU A 304 4.72 -4.53 12.04
N GLN A 305 6.02 -4.26 12.10
CA GLN A 305 7.01 -5.07 11.40
C GLN A 305 6.89 -6.53 11.84
N SER A 306 7.02 -7.47 10.89
CA SER A 306 7.04 -8.89 11.23
C SER A 306 8.27 -9.25 12.08
N PRO A 307 8.13 -10.01 13.19
CA PRO A 307 9.24 -10.44 14.01
C PRO A 307 10.00 -11.58 13.32
N LYS A 308 11.03 -11.20 12.56
CA LYS A 308 11.90 -12.12 11.81
C LYS A 308 12.48 -13.19 12.73
N ASP A 309 12.27 -14.45 12.36
CA ASP A 309 12.78 -15.65 13.05
C ASP A 309 12.36 -15.85 14.51
N SER A 310 11.69 -14.89 15.15
CA SER A 310 11.25 -15.02 16.53
C SER A 310 10.15 -16.05 16.68
N LYS A 311 10.24 -16.83 17.77
CA LYS A 311 9.23 -17.82 18.16
C LYS A 311 8.16 -17.24 19.07
N ASN A 312 8.47 -16.13 19.75
CA ASN A 312 7.58 -15.44 20.67
C ASN A 312 7.71 -13.93 20.46
N ILE A 313 6.70 -13.19 20.91
CA ILE A 313 6.76 -11.75 21.12
C ILE A 313 6.36 -11.44 22.56
N ARG A 314 6.80 -10.29 23.07
CA ARG A 314 6.28 -9.71 24.31
C ARG A 314 5.42 -8.52 23.98
N VAL A 315 4.16 -8.54 24.41
CA VAL A 315 3.20 -7.46 24.22
C VAL A 315 3.04 -6.74 25.55
N VAL A 316 3.34 -5.44 25.57
CA VAL A 316 3.17 -4.57 26.73
C VAL A 316 2.12 -3.53 26.38
N ILE A 317 1.04 -3.45 27.15
CA ILE A 317 0.00 -2.42 27.02
C ILE A 317 0.00 -1.59 28.29
N GLU A 318 0.16 -0.29 28.11
CA GLU A 318 0.20 0.69 29.18
C GLU A 318 -0.99 1.64 29.08
N LYS A 319 -1.41 2.20 30.21
CA LYS A 319 -2.32 3.34 30.28
C LYS A 319 -1.53 4.58 30.72
N PRO A 320 -1.19 5.49 29.80
CA PRO A 320 -0.45 6.71 30.13
C PRO A 320 -1.26 7.61 31.07
N LYS A 321 -0.55 8.31 31.94
CA LYS A 321 -1.08 9.33 32.85
C LYS A 321 -0.62 10.69 32.37
N TYR A 322 -1.59 11.57 32.17
CA TYR A 322 -1.34 12.91 31.69
C TYR A 322 -1.68 13.95 32.75
N LYS A 323 -0.92 15.05 32.74
CA LYS A 323 -1.18 16.23 33.58
C LYS A 323 -1.21 17.47 32.69
N GLU A 324 -2.22 18.31 32.89
CA GLU A 324 -2.32 19.55 32.15
C GLU A 324 -1.21 20.54 32.56
N LEU A 325 -0.57 21.14 31.57
CA LEU A 325 0.46 22.15 31.78
C LEU A 325 -0.20 23.47 32.20
N LYS A 326 0.13 23.96 33.40
CA LYS A 326 -0.37 25.25 33.90
C LYS A 326 -0.02 26.44 33.00
N SER A 327 1.10 26.36 32.28
CA SER A 327 1.57 27.40 31.36
C SER A 327 0.81 27.45 30.03
N GLN A 328 0.16 26.36 29.63
CA GLN A 328 -0.50 26.21 28.33
C GLN A 328 -1.77 25.34 28.48
N PRO A 329 -2.90 25.94 28.87
CA PRO A 329 -4.17 25.21 29.00
C PRO A 329 -4.51 24.43 27.72
N GLY A 330 -5.00 23.20 27.88
CA GLY A 330 -5.25 22.26 26.78
C GLY A 330 -4.03 21.48 26.30
N THR A 331 -2.83 21.75 26.84
CA THR A 331 -1.62 20.93 26.58
C THR A 331 -1.35 20.04 27.78
N TYR A 332 -1.04 18.77 27.51
CA TYR A 332 -0.79 17.77 28.54
C TYR A 332 0.63 17.21 28.43
N GLU A 333 1.27 16.97 29.57
CA GLU A 333 2.52 16.23 29.67
C GLU A 333 2.25 14.81 30.22
N GLU A 334 2.93 13.81 29.66
CA GLU A 334 2.93 12.45 30.24
C GLU A 334 3.76 12.48 31.52
N ILE A 335 3.14 12.11 32.65
CA ILE A 335 3.78 12.07 33.98
C ILE A 335 4.08 10.65 34.46
N GLY A 336 3.77 9.64 33.64
CA GLY A 336 4.02 8.24 33.89
C GLY A 336 3.00 7.35 33.17
N SER A 337 3.09 6.05 33.38
CA SER A 337 2.20 5.04 32.81
C SER A 337 1.92 3.93 33.83
N ASP A 338 0.74 3.33 33.76
CA ASP A 338 0.46 2.06 34.44
C ASP A 338 0.55 0.93 33.43
N VAL A 339 1.37 -0.09 33.69
CA VAL A 339 1.39 -1.32 32.88
C VAL A 339 0.12 -2.09 33.17
N VAL A 340 -0.71 -2.24 32.14
CA VAL A 340 -2.03 -2.90 32.22
C VAL A 340 -1.92 -4.35 31.81
N LEU A 341 -1.10 -4.65 30.80
CA LEU A 341 -0.83 -6.01 30.33
C LEU A 341 0.65 -6.14 29.95
N ASP A 342 1.26 -7.27 30.28
CA ASP A 342 2.63 -7.61 29.94
C ASP A 342 2.73 -9.13 29.76
N GLU A 343 2.62 -9.58 28.50
CA GLU A 343 2.46 -10.99 28.18
C GLU A 343 3.44 -11.45 27.11
N VAL A 344 3.95 -12.67 27.26
CA VAL A 344 4.77 -13.34 26.25
C VAL A 344 3.90 -14.31 25.47
N ILE A 345 3.75 -14.05 24.17
CA ILE A 345 2.87 -14.80 23.29
C ILE A 345 3.71 -15.64 22.34
N ASN A 346 3.43 -16.95 22.31
CA ASN A 346 4.07 -17.87 21.39
C ASN A 346 3.43 -17.79 20.01
N LEU A 347 4.28 -17.62 19.00
CA LEU A 347 3.85 -17.40 17.62
C LEU A 347 3.58 -18.68 16.82
N LYS A 348 3.83 -19.88 17.40
CA LYS A 348 3.74 -21.22 16.76
C LYS A 348 3.67 -21.11 15.22
N LYS A 349 4.82 -20.84 14.62
CA LYS A 349 4.98 -20.73 13.16
C LYS A 349 4.76 -22.09 12.50
#